data_AF-A0A0D9W589-F1
#
_entry.id   AF-A0A0D9W589-F1
#
_cell.length_a   1.000
_cell.length_b   1.000
_cell.length_c   1.000
_cell.angle_alpha   90.00
_cell.angle_beta   90.00
_cell.angle_gamma   90.00
#
_symmetry.space_group_name_H-M   'P 1'
#
loop_
_entity.id
_entity.type
_entity.pdbx_description
1 polymer ?
#
loop_
_entity_poly.entity_id
_entity_poly.type
_entity_poly.pdbx_seq_one_letter_code
_entity_poly.pdbx_strand_id
1 'polypeptide(L)'
;MATSYVFGGACRVKNKNPSAIQITAEQILREARDQQGGEFQPPKQKLVDSDELLEYRVRKRKEFEDKVRRTCSASVWVKYARWEESQRDMLWYKYVHMEEVLGAVANARQVFERWTAWKSFVRFELRYGEVGRARSIYERFVREEPRSSAFVQYAKFETKHGEVSRARHVYEQAVDVIDPEDDDVELLLLSFANQEVDRARAVYRFGLDRLPKSKTRELYAIEDMLVTKKRLLYEDEVTNNPLDSDSWFDYLRLEESLGDKKKISEVYERAVTNVPPKQEKRYWKRILYEKFIEWDPSNCYAWLKYAEMEKSLRETDRVRSIYQLAVSQQELDTPELLWTALLQFEISENHFERARQLYEELLNRTKHLNVWISYAEFEASSGLDDAGCQAERVQRCRAIFHRAFNYFSTTASTESIQEIQQHLLEAWLKKEVSFGFLGDVTSVQHYVAKGVKRKRTMKILEAAYNWKMQKTSLD
;
A
#
# COMPACT_ATOMS: atom_id res chain seq x y z
N MET A 1 54.73 64.96 -38.04
CA MET A 1 55.77 66.00 -37.89
C MET A 1 56.98 65.36 -37.23
N ALA A 2 58.07 65.23 -37.98
CA ALA A 2 59.35 64.74 -37.48
C ALA A 2 59.94 65.73 -36.47
N THR A 3 60.44 65.24 -35.33
CA THR A 3 61.40 65.99 -34.50
C THR A 3 62.58 65.08 -34.19
N SER A 4 63.58 65.17 -35.05
CA SER A 4 64.95 64.73 -34.79
C SER A 4 65.51 65.53 -33.61
N TYR A 5 65.77 64.89 -32.48
CA TYR A 5 66.61 65.49 -31.44
C TYR A 5 68.07 65.14 -31.69
N VAL A 6 68.75 66.19 -32.11
CA VAL A 6 70.17 66.33 -32.41
C VAL A 6 71.01 65.90 -31.19
N PHE A 7 71.90 64.92 -31.38
CA PHE A 7 73.03 64.71 -30.49
C PHE A 7 73.99 65.90 -30.63
N GLY A 8 73.81 66.89 -29.75
CA GLY A 8 74.59 68.11 -29.70
C GLY A 8 74.77 68.58 -28.26
N GLY A 9 75.21 67.69 -27.37
CA GLY A 9 75.65 68.05 -26.03
C GLY A 9 77.14 68.31 -26.03
N ALA A 10 77.53 69.59 -26.05
CA ALA A 10 78.92 70.05 -25.94
C ALA A 10 79.72 69.25 -24.89
N CYS A 11 81.01 69.00 -25.16
CA CYS A 11 81.96 68.51 -24.15
C CYS A 11 81.96 69.48 -22.96
N ARG A 12 81.10 69.21 -21.97
CA ARG A 12 80.96 70.01 -20.76
C ARG A 12 82.30 69.91 -20.04
N VAL A 13 83.05 71.00 -19.98
CA VAL A 13 84.31 71.06 -19.24
C VAL A 13 84.00 70.67 -17.81
N LYS A 14 84.38 69.45 -17.41
CA LYS A 14 84.16 68.96 -16.06
C LYS A 14 85.16 69.67 -15.15
N ASN A 15 84.65 70.35 -14.13
CA ASN A 15 85.50 70.91 -13.10
C ASN A 15 86.20 69.75 -12.37
N LYS A 16 87.53 69.66 -12.50
CA LYS A 16 88.36 68.63 -11.84
C LYS A 16 88.91 69.09 -10.49
N ASN A 17 88.48 70.26 -10.00
CA ASN A 17 88.82 70.67 -8.65
C ASN A 17 88.29 69.62 -7.65
N PRO A 18 89.04 69.31 -6.59
CA PRO A 18 88.61 68.34 -5.59
C PRO A 18 87.24 68.75 -5.01
N SER A 19 86.31 67.78 -4.90
CA SER A 19 85.00 68.05 -4.31
C SER A 19 85.15 68.38 -2.82
N ALA A 20 84.49 69.44 -2.37
CA ALA A 20 84.56 69.90 -0.98
C ALA A 20 84.07 68.83 0.02
N ILE A 21 83.19 67.94 -0.43
CA ILE A 21 82.67 66.81 0.33
C ILE A 21 83.08 65.54 -0.42
N GLN A 22 83.73 64.61 0.29
CA GLN A 22 84.06 63.29 -0.22
C GLN A 22 82.94 62.32 0.15
N ILE A 23 82.46 61.54 -0.81
CA ILE A 23 81.39 60.55 -0.56
C ILE A 23 82.00 59.42 0.29
N THR A 24 81.44 59.19 1.47
CA THR A 24 81.87 58.12 2.38
C THR A 24 80.99 56.88 2.22
N ALA A 25 81.52 55.71 2.59
CA ALA A 25 80.76 54.46 2.58
C ALA A 25 79.50 54.52 3.46
N GLU A 26 79.57 55.26 4.57
CA GLU A 26 78.40 55.50 5.44
C GLU A 26 77.31 56.26 4.70
N GLN A 27 77.66 57.27 3.91
CA GLN A 27 76.71 58.08 3.15
C GLN A 27 75.98 57.23 2.09
N ILE A 28 76.71 56.34 1.41
CA ILE A 28 76.12 55.40 0.44
C ILE A 28 75.19 54.39 1.13
N LEU A 29 75.57 53.83 2.28
CA LEU A 29 74.73 52.88 3.01
C LEU A 29 73.47 53.53 3.59
N ARG A 30 73.58 54.79 4.04
CA ARG A 30 72.44 55.57 4.53
C ARG A 30 71.48 55.89 3.39
N GLU A 31 72.00 56.37 2.27
CA GLU A 31 71.21 56.64 1.07
C GLU A 31 70.58 55.35 0.51
N ALA A 32 71.27 54.21 0.54
CA ALA A 32 70.72 52.91 0.14
C ALA A 32 69.60 52.43 1.08
N ARG A 33 69.70 52.69 2.38
CA ARG A 33 68.63 52.40 3.35
C ARG A 33 67.44 53.33 3.16
N ASP A 34 67.68 54.61 2.90
CA ASP A 34 66.61 55.59 2.65
C ASP A 34 65.92 55.34 1.29
N GLN A 35 66.65 54.77 0.32
CA GLN A 35 66.12 54.32 -0.98
C GLN A 35 65.48 52.93 -0.94
N GLN A 36 65.76 52.10 0.08
CA GLN A 36 64.93 50.93 0.37
C GLN A 36 63.57 51.45 0.82
N GLY A 37 62.69 51.69 -0.15
CA GLY A 37 61.30 52.07 0.11
C GLY A 37 60.71 51.17 1.20
N GLY A 38 59.97 51.78 2.13
CA GLY A 38 59.42 51.08 3.28
C GLY A 38 58.72 49.77 2.89
N GLU A 39 58.78 48.77 3.76
CA GLU A 39 58.16 47.46 3.54
C GLU A 39 56.77 47.63 2.94
N PHE A 40 56.54 47.01 1.77
CA PHE A 40 55.27 47.10 1.09
C PHE A 40 54.17 46.54 2.00
N GLN A 41 53.37 47.43 2.57
CA GLN A 41 52.18 47.10 3.35
C GLN A 41 51.02 46.95 2.36
N PRO A 42 50.47 45.73 2.16
CA PRO A 42 49.32 45.57 1.28
C PRO A 42 48.12 46.39 1.80
N PRO A 43 47.26 46.90 0.91
CA PRO A 43 46.12 47.72 1.29
C PRO A 43 45.18 46.96 2.23
N LYS A 44 44.72 47.63 3.29
CA LYS A 44 43.77 47.06 4.27
C LYS A 44 42.40 46.88 3.61
N GLN A 45 42.08 45.65 3.19
CA GLN A 45 40.75 45.28 2.67
C GLN A 45 39.77 45.05 3.83
N LYS A 46 38.58 45.64 3.74
CA LYS A 46 37.44 45.31 4.62
C LYS A 46 36.62 44.23 3.92
N LEU A 47 36.48 43.07 4.57
CA LEU A 47 35.66 41.96 4.06
C LEU A 47 34.21 42.26 4.46
N VAL A 48 33.32 42.40 3.48
CA VAL A 48 31.90 42.75 3.72
C VAL A 48 31.02 41.51 3.62
N ASP A 49 31.35 40.60 2.72
CA ASP A 49 30.52 39.45 2.39
C ASP A 49 31.07 38.11 2.93
N SER A 50 30.15 37.16 3.14
CA SER A 50 30.45 35.80 3.58
C SER A 50 31.31 35.04 2.56
N ASP A 51 31.10 35.27 1.27
CA ASP A 51 31.87 34.68 0.17
C ASP A 51 33.30 35.25 0.08
N GLU A 52 33.46 36.57 0.28
CA GLU A 52 34.78 37.22 0.33
C GLU A 52 35.62 36.72 1.52
N LEU A 53 34.98 36.46 2.65
CA LEU A 53 35.62 35.88 3.83
C LEU A 53 36.06 34.44 3.56
N LEU A 54 35.24 33.65 2.87
CA LEU A 54 35.60 32.30 2.44
C LEU A 54 36.78 32.31 1.46
N GLU A 55 36.79 33.21 0.48
CA GLU A 55 37.89 33.33 -0.48
C GLU A 55 39.20 33.75 0.22
N TYR A 56 39.12 34.69 1.15
CA TYR A 56 40.26 35.08 1.99
C TYR A 56 40.81 33.88 2.78
N ARG A 57 39.92 33.11 3.40
CA ARG A 57 40.28 31.90 4.16
C ARG A 57 40.93 30.85 3.26
N VAL A 58 40.37 30.57 2.08
CA VAL A 58 40.91 29.60 1.12
C VAL A 58 42.30 30.00 0.66
N ARG A 59 42.50 31.29 0.34
CA ARG A 59 43.80 31.81 -0.11
C ARG A 59 44.87 31.70 0.96
N LYS A 60 44.57 32.14 2.20
CA LYS A 60 45.52 32.08 3.32
C LYS A 60 45.88 30.66 3.73
N ARG A 61 44.91 29.76 3.67
CA ARG A 61 45.06 28.33 3.92
C ARG A 61 45.95 27.66 2.88
N LYS A 62 45.75 27.97 1.60
CA LYS A 62 46.65 27.53 0.52
C LYS A 62 48.08 28.04 0.73
N GLU A 63 48.27 29.29 1.14
CA GLU A 63 49.60 29.82 1.47
C GLU A 63 50.28 29.05 2.61
N PHE A 64 49.54 28.70 3.66
CA PHE A 64 50.08 27.92 4.78
C PHE A 64 50.37 26.48 4.37
N GLU A 65 49.46 25.82 3.64
CA GLU A 65 49.64 24.45 3.15
C GLU A 65 50.83 24.35 2.17
N ASP A 66 51.02 25.34 1.30
CA ASP A 66 52.18 25.41 0.42
C ASP A 66 53.48 25.63 1.19
N LYS A 67 53.48 26.46 2.24
CA LYS A 67 54.65 26.66 3.12
C LYS A 67 54.97 25.40 3.93
N VAL A 68 53.95 24.71 4.42
CA VAL A 68 54.08 23.43 5.12
C VAL A 68 54.69 22.39 4.17
N ARG A 69 54.15 22.25 2.95
CA ARG A 69 54.66 21.31 1.95
C ARG A 69 56.12 21.60 1.57
N ARG A 70 56.54 22.86 1.57
CA ARG A 70 57.91 23.25 1.18
C ARG A 70 58.92 23.13 2.32
N THR A 71 58.57 23.50 3.55
CA THR A 71 59.54 23.73 4.62
C THR A 71 59.37 22.77 5.80
N CYS A 72 58.20 22.12 5.93
CA CYS A 72 57.84 21.14 6.96
C CYS A 72 58.43 21.42 8.36
N SER A 73 58.36 22.69 8.80
CA SER A 73 58.94 23.13 10.07
C SER A 73 57.85 23.36 11.12
N ALA A 74 58.15 23.00 12.37
CA ALA A 74 57.22 23.14 13.49
C ALA A 74 56.76 24.60 13.68
N SER A 75 57.61 25.59 13.39
CA SER A 75 57.27 27.01 13.52
C SER A 75 56.22 27.49 12.51
N VAL A 76 56.21 26.92 11.30
CA VAL A 76 55.18 27.20 10.28
C VAL A 76 53.85 26.58 10.69
N TRP A 77 53.88 25.36 11.24
CA TRP A 77 52.70 24.69 11.79
C TRP A 77 52.11 25.44 13.00
N VAL A 78 52.94 25.93 13.92
CA VAL A 78 52.48 26.73 15.07
C VAL A 78 51.84 28.04 14.63
N LYS A 79 52.39 28.71 13.61
CA LYS A 79 51.79 29.93 13.03
C LYS A 79 50.47 29.64 12.32
N TYR A 80 50.38 28.51 11.62
CA TYR A 80 49.15 28.07 10.97
C TYR A 80 48.05 27.72 11.98
N ALA A 81 48.41 26.99 13.05
CA ALA A 81 47.51 26.67 14.15
C ALA A 81 47.02 27.93 14.87
N ARG A 82 47.90 28.87 15.24
CA ARG A 82 47.48 30.14 15.87
C ARG A 82 46.55 30.98 14.98
N TRP A 83 46.76 30.95 13.66
CA TRP A 83 45.88 31.65 12.72
C TRP A 83 44.50 30.99 12.64
N GLU A 84 44.45 29.67 12.56
CA GLU A 84 43.18 28.93 12.57
C GLU A 84 42.45 29.04 13.92
N GLU A 85 43.17 29.15 15.04
CA GLU A 85 42.62 29.39 16.38
C GLU A 85 41.84 30.70 16.46
N SER A 86 42.35 31.74 15.79
CA SER A 86 41.65 33.02 15.66
C SER A 86 40.35 32.93 14.86
N GLN A 87 40.14 31.89 14.06
CA GLN A 87 38.96 31.68 13.21
C GLN A 87 37.92 30.71 13.82
N ARG A 88 38.22 30.13 15.00
CA ARG A 88 37.40 29.25 15.87
C ARG A 88 36.77 27.97 15.31
N ASP A 89 36.57 27.79 14.00
CA ASP A 89 35.70 26.70 13.51
C ASP A 89 36.34 25.58 12.66
N MET A 90 37.63 25.64 12.33
CA MET A 90 38.24 24.61 11.47
C MET A 90 39.57 24.04 11.94
N LEU A 91 40.04 24.50 13.11
CA LEU A 91 41.27 24.02 13.72
C LEU A 91 41.29 22.52 13.90
N TRP A 92 40.23 21.99 14.52
CA TRP A 92 40.18 20.60 14.92
C TRP A 92 40.16 19.68 13.71
N TYR A 93 39.42 20.03 12.65
CA TYR A 93 39.43 19.29 11.40
C TYR A 93 40.81 19.24 10.74
N LYS A 94 41.55 20.35 10.77
CA LYS A 94 42.90 20.43 10.17
C LYS A 94 43.99 19.86 11.03
N TYR A 95 43.85 19.96 12.34
CA TYR A 95 44.73 19.32 13.31
C TYR A 95 44.58 17.82 13.22
N VAL A 96 43.34 17.31 13.16
CA VAL A 96 43.05 15.91 12.84
C VAL A 96 43.66 15.55 11.49
N HIS A 97 43.45 16.35 10.44
CA HIS A 97 44.05 16.08 9.13
C HIS A 97 45.60 16.10 9.16
N MET A 98 46.19 16.98 9.97
CA MET A 98 47.64 17.07 10.18
C MET A 98 48.16 15.81 10.88
N GLU A 99 47.51 15.37 11.95
CA GLU A 99 47.84 14.13 12.67
C GLU A 99 47.59 12.88 11.80
N GLU A 100 46.55 12.89 10.93
CA GLU A 100 46.30 11.85 9.92
C GLU A 100 47.46 11.77 8.91
N VAL A 101 47.94 12.92 8.40
CA VAL A 101 49.06 13.00 7.46
C VAL A 101 50.39 12.60 8.12
N LEU A 102 50.53 12.81 9.43
CA LEU A 102 51.66 12.34 10.22
C LEU A 102 51.56 10.85 10.61
N GLY A 103 50.46 10.16 10.28
CA GLY A 103 50.25 8.75 10.62
C GLY A 103 49.94 8.50 12.11
N ALA A 104 49.79 9.56 12.91
CA ALA A 104 49.56 9.49 14.35
C ALA A 104 48.05 9.41 14.67
N VAL A 105 47.39 8.34 14.19
CA VAL A 105 45.95 8.11 14.35
C VAL A 105 45.51 8.12 15.83
N ALA A 106 46.39 7.72 16.76
CA ALA A 106 46.12 7.74 18.20
C ALA A 106 45.94 9.17 18.76
N ASN A 107 46.72 10.13 18.26
CA ASN A 107 46.61 11.53 18.69
C ASN A 107 45.34 12.17 18.12
N ALA A 108 45.02 11.89 16.85
CA ALA A 108 43.77 12.34 16.23
C ALA A 108 42.53 11.85 17.01
N ARG A 109 42.57 10.62 17.55
CA ARG A 109 41.51 10.09 18.42
C ARG A 109 41.41 10.83 19.75
N GLN A 110 42.53 11.10 20.43
CA GLN A 110 42.52 11.88 21.68
C GLN A 110 41.94 13.28 21.49
N VAL A 111 42.20 13.89 20.33
CA VAL A 111 41.62 15.18 19.95
C VAL A 111 40.11 15.08 19.80
N PHE A 112 39.61 14.05 19.11
CA PHE A 112 38.17 13.82 18.99
C PHE A 112 37.50 13.45 20.32
N GLU A 113 38.20 12.76 21.22
CA GLU A 113 37.70 12.49 22.57
C GLU A 113 37.54 13.77 23.40
N ARG A 114 38.40 14.77 23.15
CA ARG A 114 38.30 16.08 23.80
C ARG A 114 37.27 16.99 23.13
N TRP A 115 37.03 16.79 21.83
CA TRP A 115 36.18 17.63 21.00
C TRP A 115 34.79 17.03 20.86
N THR A 116 33.78 17.71 21.38
CA THR A 116 32.36 17.29 21.39
C THR A 116 31.69 17.38 20.00
N ALA A 117 32.31 16.79 18.99
CA ALA A 117 31.84 16.76 17.61
C ALA A 117 31.63 15.31 17.15
N TRP A 118 30.59 14.69 17.70
CA TRP A 118 30.23 13.28 17.51
C TRP A 118 30.11 12.86 16.05
N LYS A 119 29.46 13.68 15.21
CA LYS A 119 29.26 13.40 13.78
C LYS A 119 30.56 13.28 13.00
N SER A 120 31.51 14.19 13.26
CA SER A 120 32.82 14.16 12.62
C SER A 120 33.68 13.01 13.13
N PHE A 121 33.55 12.65 14.41
CA PHE A 121 34.29 11.56 15.02
C PHE A 121 33.85 10.20 14.46
N VAL A 122 32.54 9.97 14.32
CA VAL A 122 32.00 8.77 13.66
C VAL A 122 32.46 8.70 12.20
N ARG A 123 32.38 9.80 11.45
CA ARG A 123 32.87 9.83 10.06
C ARG A 123 34.36 9.56 9.95
N PHE A 124 35.15 9.95 10.95
CA PHE A 124 36.58 9.64 11.03
C PHE A 124 36.80 8.14 11.20
N GLU A 125 36.22 7.50 12.22
CA GLU A 125 36.39 6.06 12.44
C GLU A 125 35.84 5.22 11.27
N LEU A 126 34.78 5.69 10.60
CA LEU A 126 34.25 5.04 9.39
C LEU A 126 35.22 5.07 8.20
N ARG A 127 36.03 6.13 8.03
CA ARG A 127 37.06 6.16 6.98
C ARG A 127 38.14 5.11 7.21
N TYR A 128 38.42 4.79 8.47
CA TYR A 128 39.38 3.75 8.85
C TYR A 128 38.77 2.34 8.92
N GLY A 129 37.46 2.19 8.63
CA GLY A 129 36.76 0.90 8.66
C GLY A 129 36.49 0.35 10.08
N GLU A 130 36.72 1.16 11.12
CA GLU A 130 36.61 0.76 12.52
C GLU A 130 35.17 0.88 13.02
N VAL A 131 34.28 0.02 12.50
CA VAL A 131 32.85 0.03 12.79
C VAL A 131 32.55 -0.20 14.28
N GLY A 132 33.34 -1.04 14.96
CA GLY A 132 33.16 -1.32 16.40
C GLY A 132 33.40 -0.09 17.29
N ARG A 133 34.38 0.75 16.94
CA ARG A 133 34.61 2.02 17.66
C ARG A 133 33.54 3.06 17.33
N ALA A 134 33.13 3.14 16.06
CA ALA A 134 32.02 4.01 15.66
C ALA A 134 30.74 3.72 16.46
N ARG A 135 30.45 2.43 16.76
CA ARG A 135 29.35 2.03 17.65
C ARG A 135 29.53 2.53 19.08
N SER A 136 30.71 2.32 19.65
CA SER A 136 31.03 2.78 21.01
C SER A 136 30.88 4.30 21.17
N ILE A 137 31.23 5.05 20.11
CA ILE A 137 31.06 6.50 20.04
C ILE A 137 29.57 6.87 19.99
N TYR A 138 28.76 6.16 19.22
CA TYR A 138 27.31 6.39 19.19
C TYR A 138 26.62 6.04 20.51
N GLU A 139 27.02 4.95 21.18
CA GLU A 139 26.50 4.62 22.51
C GLU A 139 26.82 5.72 23.53
N ARG A 140 28.03 6.30 23.45
CA ARG A 140 28.40 7.45 24.29
C ARG A 140 27.61 8.70 23.91
N PHE A 141 27.44 8.96 22.61
CA PHE A 141 26.66 10.09 22.13
C PHE A 141 25.21 10.05 22.66
N VAL A 142 24.59 8.87 22.66
CA VAL A 142 23.24 8.66 23.20
C VAL A 142 23.20 8.84 24.73
N ARG A 143 24.24 8.40 25.46
CA ARG A 143 24.32 8.60 26.92
C ARG A 143 24.54 10.06 27.32
N GLU A 144 25.33 10.81 26.54
CA GLU A 144 25.70 12.19 26.85
C GLU A 144 24.68 13.21 26.34
N GLU A 145 24.07 12.97 25.17
CA GLU A 145 22.97 13.77 24.63
C GLU A 145 21.79 12.86 24.25
N PRO A 146 20.86 12.59 25.18
CA PRO A 146 19.64 11.83 24.91
C PRO A 146 18.63 12.66 24.09
N ARG A 147 18.99 13.01 22.86
CA ARG A 147 18.12 13.72 21.90
C ARG A 147 17.55 12.73 20.90
N SER A 148 16.30 12.90 20.49
CA SER A 148 15.67 12.07 19.43
C SER A 148 16.52 12.02 18.15
N SER A 149 17.15 13.15 17.78
CA SER A 149 18.06 13.21 16.62
C SER A 149 19.33 12.36 16.76
N ALA A 150 19.81 12.10 17.98
CA ALA A 150 20.96 11.25 18.25
C ALA A 150 20.61 9.76 18.05
N PHE A 151 19.47 9.33 18.59
CA PHE A 151 18.94 7.97 18.39
C PHE A 151 18.65 7.68 16.92
N VAL A 152 18.06 8.62 16.18
CA VAL A 152 17.81 8.48 14.73
C VAL A 152 19.12 8.32 13.94
N GLN A 153 20.17 9.07 14.31
CA GLN A 153 21.47 8.94 13.64
C GLN A 153 22.12 7.58 13.92
N TYR A 154 22.04 7.10 15.16
CA TYR A 154 22.59 5.80 15.53
C TYR A 154 21.84 4.65 14.85
N ALA A 155 20.51 4.69 14.83
CA ALA A 155 19.71 3.67 14.17
C ALA A 155 19.91 3.67 12.64
N LYS A 156 19.99 4.86 12.00
CA LYS A 156 20.35 4.97 10.57
C LYS A 156 21.74 4.40 10.27
N PHE A 157 22.68 4.55 11.21
CA PHE A 157 24.01 3.96 11.10
C PHE A 157 23.96 2.42 11.15
N GLU A 158 23.31 1.83 12.15
CA GLU A 158 23.20 0.36 12.26
C GLU A 158 22.46 -0.25 11.07
N THR A 159 21.46 0.45 10.53
CA THR A 159 20.71 0.02 9.34
C THR A 159 21.57 0.02 8.08
N LYS A 160 22.40 1.05 7.89
CA LYS A 160 23.36 1.10 6.77
C LYS A 160 24.39 -0.03 6.84
N HIS A 161 24.70 -0.50 8.03
CA HIS A 161 25.60 -1.62 8.26
C HIS A 161 24.87 -2.98 8.37
N GLY A 162 23.56 -3.04 8.11
CA GLY A 162 22.78 -4.27 8.04
C GLY A 162 22.34 -4.86 9.39
N GLU A 163 22.63 -4.20 10.51
CA GLU A 163 22.37 -4.69 11.86
C GLU A 163 21.00 -4.21 12.38
N VAL A 164 19.93 -4.74 11.77
CA VAL A 164 18.55 -4.35 12.09
C VAL A 164 18.20 -4.64 13.55
N SER A 165 18.68 -5.75 14.12
CA SER A 165 18.40 -6.11 15.52
C SER A 165 18.97 -5.10 16.53
N ARG A 166 20.13 -4.50 16.24
CA ARG A 166 20.70 -3.46 17.10
C ARG A 166 19.98 -2.14 16.90
N ALA A 167 19.65 -1.78 15.64
CA ALA A 167 18.83 -0.61 15.36
C ALA A 167 17.50 -0.65 16.15
N ARG A 168 16.85 -1.82 16.24
CA ARG A 168 15.65 -2.03 17.09
C ARG A 168 15.90 -1.71 18.54
N HIS A 169 16.96 -2.27 19.13
CA HIS A 169 17.28 -2.03 20.53
C HIS A 169 17.53 -0.55 20.83
N VAL A 170 18.12 0.18 19.88
CA VAL A 170 18.31 1.64 19.99
C VAL A 170 16.98 2.37 20.00
N TYR A 171 16.01 1.97 19.20
CA TYR A 171 14.67 2.56 19.23
C TYR A 171 13.89 2.18 20.49
N GLU A 172 14.02 0.97 21.00
CA GLU A 172 13.44 0.56 22.29
C GLU A 172 14.00 1.43 23.44
N GLN A 173 15.33 1.57 23.49
CA GLN A 173 16.00 2.47 24.43
C GLN A 173 15.55 3.93 24.26
N ALA A 174 15.33 4.38 23.02
CA ALA A 174 14.85 5.73 22.75
C ALA A 174 13.46 5.97 23.34
N VAL A 175 12.55 4.99 23.25
CA VAL A 175 11.18 5.10 23.77
C VAL A 175 11.15 5.13 25.31
N ASP A 176 12.09 4.47 25.97
CA ASP A 176 12.20 4.48 27.44
C ASP A 176 12.79 5.79 27.98
N VAL A 177 13.68 6.43 27.24
CA VAL A 177 14.50 7.57 27.71
C VAL A 177 13.96 8.93 27.27
N ILE A 178 13.31 9.02 26.11
CA ILE A 178 12.86 10.31 25.55
C ILE A 178 11.58 10.80 26.23
N ASP A 179 11.56 12.10 26.55
CA ASP A 179 10.39 12.80 27.09
C ASP A 179 9.34 13.03 25.99
N PRO A 180 8.04 12.73 26.21
CA PRO A 180 6.96 12.96 25.25
C PRO A 180 6.84 14.39 24.70
N GLU A 181 7.45 15.40 25.35
CA GLU A 181 7.38 16.79 24.89
C GLU A 181 8.41 17.16 23.80
N ASP A 182 9.38 16.30 23.49
CA ASP A 182 10.37 16.58 22.44
C ASP A 182 9.73 16.67 21.04
N ASP A 183 10.00 17.77 20.32
CA ASP A 183 9.46 18.01 18.98
C ASP A 183 9.96 17.01 17.93
N ASP A 184 11.13 16.41 18.16
CA ASP A 184 11.76 15.45 17.24
C ASP A 184 11.28 13.99 17.44
N VAL A 185 10.34 13.74 18.36
CA VAL A 185 9.74 12.39 18.54
C VAL A 185 9.05 11.91 17.25
N GLU A 186 8.49 12.83 16.46
CA GLU A 186 7.89 12.52 15.16
C GLU A 186 8.92 11.91 14.18
N LEU A 187 10.12 12.51 14.11
CA LEU A 187 11.20 12.03 13.25
C LEU A 187 11.73 10.66 13.69
N LEU A 188 11.77 10.41 14.99
CA LEU A 188 12.12 9.10 15.56
C LEU A 188 11.10 8.05 15.12
N LEU A 189 9.81 8.34 15.32
CA LEU A 189 8.72 7.46 14.95
C LEU A 189 8.70 7.18 13.44
N LEU A 190 8.83 8.22 12.60
CA LEU A 190 8.85 8.08 11.13
C LEU A 190 10.04 7.20 10.65
N SER A 191 11.20 7.36 11.30
CA SER A 191 12.38 6.56 10.98
C SER A 191 12.24 5.10 11.42
N PHE A 192 11.56 4.84 12.53
CA PHE A 192 11.21 3.51 13.00
C PHE A 192 10.20 2.82 12.08
N ALA A 193 9.19 3.56 11.63
CA ALA A 193 8.17 3.16 10.67
C ALA A 193 8.74 2.61 9.35
N ASN A 194 9.84 3.22 8.88
CA ASN A 194 10.51 2.76 7.66
C ASN A 194 11.32 1.48 7.84
N GLN A 195 11.69 1.12 9.07
CA GLN A 195 12.50 -0.08 9.32
C GLN A 195 11.63 -1.29 9.69
N GLU A 196 10.59 -1.09 10.50
CA GLU A 196 9.80 -2.20 11.07
C GLU A 196 8.31 -1.90 10.99
N VAL A 197 7.68 -2.21 9.86
CA VAL A 197 6.27 -1.85 9.65
C VAL A 197 5.32 -2.58 10.62
N ASP A 198 5.67 -3.79 11.05
CA ASP A 198 4.86 -4.61 11.96
C ASP A 198 4.87 -4.14 13.40
N ARG A 199 6.05 -3.78 13.92
CA ARG A 199 6.20 -3.31 15.30
C ARG A 199 5.99 -1.81 15.45
N ALA A 200 6.16 -1.06 14.35
CA ALA A 200 5.79 0.35 14.27
C ALA A 200 4.41 0.59 14.88
N ARG A 201 3.38 -0.16 14.47
CA ARG A 201 2.01 0.01 14.99
C ARG A 201 1.91 -0.08 16.50
N ALA A 202 2.63 -1.00 17.14
CA ALA A 202 2.61 -1.15 18.60
C ALA A 202 3.26 0.06 19.29
N VAL A 203 4.39 0.53 18.75
CA VAL A 203 5.09 1.73 19.26
C VAL A 203 4.27 3.00 19.01
N TYR A 204 3.55 3.10 17.89
CA TYR A 204 2.63 4.22 17.61
C TYR A 204 1.42 4.22 18.54
N ARG A 205 0.79 3.07 18.82
CA ARG A 205 -0.27 2.97 19.83
C ARG A 205 0.23 3.41 21.20
N PHE A 206 1.42 2.95 21.57
CA PHE A 206 2.06 3.36 22.81
C PHE A 206 2.41 4.86 22.86
N GLY A 207 2.80 5.45 21.73
CA GLY A 207 3.02 6.89 21.59
C GLY A 207 1.72 7.69 21.68
N LEU A 208 0.63 7.22 21.07
CA LEU A 208 -0.70 7.84 21.14
C LEU A 208 -1.25 7.87 22.58
N ASP A 209 -0.97 6.84 23.38
CA ASP A 209 -1.40 6.77 24.79
C ASP A 209 -0.66 7.78 25.70
N ARG A 210 0.54 8.25 25.30
CA ARG A 210 1.37 9.17 26.08
C ARG A 210 1.35 10.62 25.59
N LEU A 211 0.79 10.90 24.40
CA LEU A 211 0.86 12.22 23.75
C LEU A 211 -0.44 13.03 23.84
N PRO A 212 -0.36 14.39 23.89
CA PRO A 212 -1.54 15.24 23.85
C PRO A 212 -2.30 15.14 22.52
N LYS A 213 -3.64 15.19 22.58
CA LYS A 213 -4.60 15.09 21.44
C LYS A 213 -4.38 16.07 20.27
N SER A 214 -3.47 17.03 20.39
CA SER A 214 -3.14 17.98 19.30
C SER A 214 -2.16 17.37 18.29
N LYS A 215 -1.18 16.57 18.73
CA LYS A 215 -0.19 15.90 17.86
C LYS A 215 -0.72 14.55 17.32
N THR A 216 -1.87 14.07 17.81
CA THR A 216 -2.45 12.78 17.40
C THR A 216 -2.94 12.77 15.95
N ARG A 217 -3.33 13.93 15.37
CA ARG A 217 -3.79 14.00 13.97
C ARG A 217 -2.69 13.65 12.97
N GLU A 218 -1.46 14.08 13.24
CA GLU A 218 -0.29 13.75 12.41
C GLU A 218 0.11 12.28 12.58
N LEU A 219 -0.06 11.72 13.79
CA LEU A 219 0.15 10.30 14.05
C LEU A 219 -0.88 9.39 13.35
N TYR A 220 -2.16 9.80 13.29
CA TYR A 220 -3.16 9.09 12.48
C TYR A 220 -2.80 9.12 10.99
N ALA A 221 -2.29 10.24 10.48
CA ALA A 221 -1.82 10.33 9.10
C ALA A 221 -0.61 9.41 8.84
N ILE A 222 0.26 9.21 9.85
CA ILE A 222 1.37 8.25 9.77
C ILE A 222 0.84 6.80 9.88
N GLU A 223 -0.16 6.51 10.70
CA GLU A 223 -0.81 5.20 10.74
C GLU A 223 -1.43 4.85 9.38
N ASP A 224 -2.14 5.79 8.75
CA ASP A 224 -2.66 5.64 7.39
C ASP A 224 -1.53 5.44 6.36
N MET A 225 -0.41 6.17 6.48
CA MET A 225 0.77 5.98 5.63
C MET A 225 1.44 4.61 5.84
N LEU A 226 1.41 4.06 7.05
CA LEU A 226 1.94 2.72 7.35
C LEU A 226 1.03 1.63 6.82
N VAL A 227 -0.29 1.79 7.00
CA VAL A 227 -1.29 0.90 6.43
C VAL A 227 -1.15 0.85 4.91
N THR A 228 -1.01 2.01 4.26
CA THR A 228 -0.82 2.08 2.80
C THR A 228 0.50 1.47 2.37
N LYS A 229 1.61 1.67 3.08
CA LYS A 229 2.88 0.98 2.81
C LYS A 229 2.76 -0.53 2.95
N LYS A 230 2.12 -1.04 4.01
CA LYS A 230 1.88 -2.49 4.16
C LYS A 230 0.99 -3.04 3.07
N ARG A 231 -0.08 -2.33 2.70
CA ARG A 231 -0.95 -2.72 1.59
C ARG A 231 -0.14 -2.86 0.31
N LEU A 232 0.73 -1.89 0.00
CA LEU A 232 1.60 -1.97 -1.18
C LEU A 232 2.58 -3.14 -1.12
N LEU A 233 3.17 -3.42 0.05
CA LEU A 233 4.07 -4.57 0.22
C LEU A 233 3.33 -5.89 0.01
N TYR A 234 2.16 -6.08 0.63
CA TYR A 234 1.37 -7.30 0.45
C TYR A 234 0.80 -7.39 -0.97
N GLU A 235 0.43 -6.29 -1.61
CA GLU A 235 0.05 -6.29 -3.02
C GLU A 235 1.21 -6.72 -3.90
N ASP A 236 2.43 -6.19 -3.68
CA ASP A 236 3.63 -6.60 -4.40
C ASP A 236 3.93 -8.08 -4.16
N GLU A 237 3.91 -8.55 -2.91
CA GLU A 237 4.08 -9.98 -2.56
C GLU A 237 3.05 -10.89 -3.23
N VAL A 238 1.78 -10.46 -3.27
CA VAL A 238 0.69 -11.17 -3.93
C VAL A 238 0.84 -11.14 -5.46
N THR A 239 1.32 -10.05 -6.05
CA THR A 239 1.58 -10.01 -7.51
C THR A 239 2.79 -10.84 -7.92
N ASN A 240 3.84 -10.85 -7.09
CA ASN A 240 5.06 -11.61 -7.32
C ASN A 240 4.82 -13.11 -7.09
N ASN A 241 4.06 -13.45 -6.05
CA ASN A 241 3.71 -14.83 -5.69
C ASN A 241 2.20 -15.02 -5.48
N PRO A 242 1.38 -14.99 -6.55
CA PRO A 242 -0.08 -15.15 -6.44
C PRO A 242 -0.52 -16.49 -5.87
N LEU A 243 0.38 -17.49 -5.89
CA LEU A 243 0.13 -18.85 -5.46
C LEU A 243 0.54 -19.11 -4.00
N ASP A 244 1.14 -18.14 -3.32
CA ASP A 244 1.50 -18.31 -1.91
C ASP A 244 0.27 -18.10 -1.02
N SER A 245 0.03 -19.03 -0.10
CA SER A 245 -1.19 -19.03 0.73
C SER A 245 -1.07 -18.06 1.89
N ASP A 246 0.14 -17.92 2.41
CA ASP A 246 0.39 -17.19 3.65
C ASP A 246 0.38 -15.67 3.38
N SER A 247 0.95 -15.23 2.25
CA SER A 247 0.86 -13.83 1.79
C SER A 247 -0.58 -13.33 1.64
N TRP A 248 -1.49 -14.13 1.07
CA TRP A 248 -2.91 -13.78 0.97
C TRP A 248 -3.57 -13.68 2.35
N PHE A 249 -3.24 -14.57 3.29
CA PHE A 249 -3.79 -14.49 4.64
C PHE A 249 -3.26 -13.30 5.42
N ASP A 250 -1.98 -12.96 5.28
CA ASP A 250 -1.40 -11.78 5.91
C ASP A 250 -2.02 -10.50 5.33
N TYR A 251 -2.29 -10.48 4.02
CA TYR A 251 -3.03 -9.38 3.40
C TYR A 251 -4.46 -9.28 3.93
N LEU A 252 -5.17 -10.40 4.03
CA LEU A 252 -6.54 -10.43 4.55
C LEU A 252 -6.61 -10.03 6.02
N ARG A 253 -5.70 -10.50 6.88
CA ARG A 253 -5.63 -10.08 8.30
C ARG A 253 -5.37 -8.59 8.43
N LEU A 254 -4.55 -8.02 7.54
CA LEU A 254 -4.34 -6.58 7.50
C LEU A 254 -5.64 -5.85 7.16
N GLU A 255 -6.33 -6.25 6.10
CA GLU A 255 -7.57 -5.61 5.66
C GLU A 255 -8.69 -5.77 6.70
N GLU A 256 -8.82 -6.95 7.31
CA GLU A 256 -9.74 -7.22 8.42
C GLU A 256 -9.50 -6.27 9.60
N SER A 257 -8.23 -5.92 9.90
CA SER A 257 -7.90 -4.96 10.95
C SER A 257 -8.36 -3.52 10.65
N LEU A 258 -8.60 -3.20 9.37
CA LEU A 258 -9.08 -1.89 8.92
C LEU A 258 -10.61 -1.82 8.87
N GLY A 259 -11.28 -2.95 8.65
CA GLY A 259 -12.75 -3.05 8.65
C GLY A 259 -13.44 -2.53 7.38
N ASP A 260 -12.70 -2.27 6.29
CA ASP A 260 -13.25 -1.79 5.03
C ASP A 260 -14.00 -2.91 4.26
N LYS A 261 -15.33 -3.02 4.44
CA LYS A 261 -16.17 -4.11 3.86
C LYS A 261 -15.97 -4.37 2.38
N LYS A 262 -15.93 -3.32 1.58
CA LYS A 262 -15.82 -3.43 0.12
C LYS A 262 -14.45 -3.98 -0.30
N LYS A 263 -13.38 -3.47 0.31
CA LYS A 263 -12.01 -3.90 -0.02
C LYS A 263 -11.75 -5.31 0.45
N ILE A 264 -12.25 -5.68 1.63
CA ILE A 264 -12.14 -7.04 2.15
C ILE A 264 -12.82 -8.03 1.19
N SER A 265 -14.04 -7.74 0.72
CA SER A 265 -14.72 -8.55 -0.29
C SER A 265 -13.90 -8.66 -1.58
N GLU A 266 -13.34 -7.56 -2.08
CA GLU A 266 -12.51 -7.57 -3.29
C GLU A 266 -11.23 -8.42 -3.13
N VAL A 267 -10.55 -8.32 -1.98
CA VAL A 267 -9.36 -9.13 -1.69
C VAL A 267 -9.71 -10.60 -1.55
N TYR A 268 -10.83 -10.93 -0.90
CA TYR A 268 -11.36 -12.30 -0.83
C TYR A 268 -11.67 -12.84 -2.24
N GLU A 269 -12.30 -12.06 -3.11
CA GLU A 269 -12.57 -12.45 -4.49
C GLU A 269 -11.30 -12.71 -5.29
N ARG A 270 -10.30 -11.83 -5.18
CA ARG A 270 -9.00 -11.99 -5.84
C ARG A 270 -8.22 -13.20 -5.31
N ALA A 271 -8.29 -13.47 -4.00
CA ALA A 271 -7.67 -14.64 -3.39
C ALA A 271 -8.31 -15.94 -3.92
N VAL A 272 -9.64 -15.97 -4.08
CA VAL A 272 -10.38 -17.10 -4.65
C VAL A 272 -9.98 -17.40 -6.10
N THR A 273 -9.74 -16.37 -6.91
CA THR A 273 -9.34 -16.57 -8.31
C THR A 273 -7.95 -17.18 -8.46
N ASN A 274 -7.04 -16.88 -7.53
CA ASN A 274 -5.63 -17.26 -7.62
C ASN A 274 -5.30 -18.56 -6.87
N VAL A 275 -6.27 -19.47 -6.73
CA VAL A 275 -6.06 -20.67 -5.93
C VAL A 275 -5.14 -21.69 -6.61
N PRO A 276 -4.01 -22.09 -5.99
CA PRO A 276 -3.13 -23.11 -6.55
C PRO A 276 -3.83 -24.48 -6.62
N PRO A 277 -3.62 -25.27 -7.67
CA PRO A 277 -4.34 -26.52 -7.92
C PRO A 277 -3.98 -27.70 -6.99
N LYS A 278 -3.10 -27.52 -6.00
CA LYS A 278 -2.64 -28.60 -5.11
C LYS A 278 -3.71 -29.03 -4.09
N GLN A 279 -3.77 -30.34 -3.83
CA GLN A 279 -4.70 -30.99 -2.90
C GLN A 279 -4.67 -30.44 -1.47
N GLU A 280 -3.49 -30.14 -0.93
CA GLU A 280 -3.32 -29.64 0.44
C GLU A 280 -3.86 -28.21 0.61
N LYS A 281 -3.86 -27.42 -0.47
CA LYS A 281 -4.44 -26.06 -0.50
C LYS A 281 -5.97 -26.06 -0.76
N ARG A 282 -6.62 -27.23 -0.74
CA ARG A 282 -8.10 -27.33 -0.70
C ARG A 282 -8.66 -26.86 0.64
N TYR A 283 -7.98 -27.24 1.73
CA TYR A 283 -8.32 -26.77 3.07
C TYR A 283 -8.17 -25.25 3.15
N TRP A 284 -7.18 -24.70 2.46
CA TRP A 284 -7.00 -23.26 2.34
C TRP A 284 -8.22 -22.55 1.71
N LYS A 285 -8.74 -23.06 0.58
CA LYS A 285 -9.94 -22.49 -0.06
C LYS A 285 -11.19 -22.58 0.83
N ARG A 286 -11.31 -23.65 1.62
CA ARG A 286 -12.41 -23.81 2.61
C ARG A 286 -12.33 -22.79 3.72
N ILE A 287 -11.18 -22.66 4.38
CA ILE A 287 -10.96 -21.67 5.44
C ILE A 287 -11.26 -20.26 4.92
N LEU A 288 -10.83 -19.97 3.68
CA LEU A 288 -11.08 -18.66 3.08
C LEU A 288 -12.57 -18.34 2.98
N TYR A 289 -13.39 -19.29 2.50
CA TYR A 289 -14.84 -19.09 2.43
C TYR A 289 -15.52 -19.10 3.80
N GLU A 290 -15.09 -19.96 4.73
CA GLU A 290 -15.60 -19.97 6.11
C GLU A 290 -15.38 -18.60 6.77
N LYS A 291 -14.17 -18.05 6.67
CA LYS A 291 -13.87 -16.70 7.17
C LYS A 291 -14.63 -15.61 6.43
N PHE A 292 -14.78 -15.73 5.11
CA PHE A 292 -15.53 -14.75 4.34
C PHE A 292 -17.00 -14.68 4.76
N ILE A 293 -17.59 -15.84 5.07
CA ILE A 293 -18.96 -15.97 5.58
C ILE A 293 -19.08 -15.45 7.03
N GLU A 294 -18.11 -15.76 7.90
CA GLU A 294 -18.08 -15.21 9.27
C GLU A 294 -18.05 -13.68 9.28
N TRP A 295 -17.35 -13.10 8.30
CA TRP A 295 -17.15 -11.67 8.20
C TRP A 295 -18.30 -10.92 7.50
N ASP A 296 -18.86 -11.51 6.45
CA ASP A 296 -20.03 -10.96 5.74
C ASP A 296 -21.11 -12.02 5.45
N PRO A 297 -21.95 -12.35 6.45
CA PRO A 297 -23.03 -13.33 6.29
C PRO A 297 -24.09 -12.91 5.25
N SER A 298 -24.21 -11.61 4.96
CA SER A 298 -25.22 -11.05 4.05
C SER A 298 -24.87 -11.23 2.58
N ASN A 299 -23.60 -11.49 2.26
CA ASN A 299 -23.10 -11.58 0.90
C ASN A 299 -23.48 -12.91 0.23
N CYS A 300 -24.55 -12.90 -0.58
CA CYS A 300 -25.00 -14.08 -1.34
C CYS A 300 -23.95 -14.63 -2.32
N TYR A 301 -23.05 -13.80 -2.86
CA TYR A 301 -22.03 -14.25 -3.80
C TYR A 301 -21.01 -15.17 -3.13
N ALA A 302 -20.64 -14.88 -1.88
CA ALA A 302 -19.77 -15.71 -1.06
C ALA A 302 -20.34 -17.12 -0.88
N TRP A 303 -21.61 -17.21 -0.48
CA TRP A 303 -22.33 -18.47 -0.31
C TRP A 303 -22.43 -19.27 -1.61
N LEU A 304 -22.76 -18.62 -2.73
CA LEU A 304 -22.85 -19.25 -4.04
C LEU A 304 -21.50 -19.82 -4.49
N LYS A 305 -20.42 -19.04 -4.36
CA LYS A 305 -19.09 -19.48 -4.77
C LYS A 305 -18.54 -20.60 -3.88
N TYR A 306 -18.87 -20.57 -2.58
CA TYR A 306 -18.52 -21.66 -1.67
C TYR A 306 -19.25 -22.96 -2.05
N ALA A 307 -20.55 -22.87 -2.33
CA ALA A 307 -21.35 -24.02 -2.77
C ALA A 307 -20.93 -24.56 -4.15
N GLU A 308 -20.62 -23.71 -5.13
CA GLU A 308 -20.07 -24.12 -6.44
C GLU A 308 -18.73 -24.86 -6.27
N MET A 309 -17.89 -24.39 -5.36
CA MET A 309 -16.61 -25.01 -5.07
C MET A 309 -16.79 -26.41 -4.47
N GLU A 310 -17.63 -26.57 -3.44
CA GLU A 310 -17.91 -27.87 -2.85
C GLU A 310 -18.66 -28.81 -3.82
N LYS A 311 -19.48 -28.26 -4.72
CA LYS A 311 -20.10 -29.01 -5.84
C LYS A 311 -19.05 -29.58 -6.77
N SER A 312 -18.02 -28.79 -7.12
CA SER A 312 -16.91 -29.27 -7.96
C SER A 312 -16.12 -30.41 -7.29
N LEU A 313 -16.14 -30.47 -5.95
CA LEU A 313 -15.53 -31.52 -5.15
C LEU A 313 -16.44 -32.75 -4.92
N ARG A 314 -17.69 -32.70 -5.41
CA ARG A 314 -18.73 -33.73 -5.26
C ARG A 314 -19.14 -34.01 -3.80
N GLU A 315 -18.91 -33.07 -2.89
CA GLU A 315 -19.38 -33.18 -1.50
C GLU A 315 -20.81 -32.65 -1.37
N THR A 316 -21.77 -33.44 -1.87
CA THR A 316 -23.18 -33.00 -2.00
C THR A 316 -23.83 -32.65 -0.65
N ASP A 317 -23.52 -33.39 0.42
CA ASP A 317 -24.09 -33.14 1.75
C ASP A 317 -23.58 -31.83 2.37
N ARG A 318 -22.30 -31.49 2.13
CA ARG A 318 -21.73 -30.23 2.60
C ARG A 318 -22.32 -29.06 1.84
N VAL A 319 -22.46 -29.16 0.52
CA VAL A 319 -23.16 -28.17 -0.31
C VAL A 319 -24.57 -27.87 0.22
N ARG A 320 -25.33 -28.92 0.57
CA ARG A 320 -26.66 -28.76 1.19
C ARG A 320 -26.62 -28.02 2.52
N SER A 321 -25.69 -28.41 3.40
CA SER A 321 -25.54 -27.74 4.70
C SER A 321 -25.22 -26.26 4.54
N ILE A 322 -24.37 -25.90 3.58
CA ILE A 322 -24.01 -24.51 3.27
C ILE A 322 -25.23 -23.73 2.79
N TYR A 323 -26.00 -24.29 1.86
CA TYR A 323 -27.23 -23.65 1.38
C TYR A 323 -28.29 -23.49 2.47
N GLN A 324 -28.46 -24.49 3.36
CA GLN A 324 -29.38 -24.40 4.49
C GLN A 324 -28.94 -23.32 5.50
N LEU A 325 -27.64 -23.23 5.79
CA LEU A 325 -27.08 -22.17 6.63
C LEU A 325 -27.30 -20.79 6.01
N ALA A 326 -27.11 -20.65 4.70
CA ALA A 326 -27.36 -19.42 3.99
C ALA A 326 -28.86 -19.01 4.07
N VAL A 327 -29.79 -19.96 3.86
CA VAL A 327 -31.25 -19.72 3.95
C VAL A 327 -31.73 -19.38 5.36
N SER A 328 -30.98 -19.80 6.39
CA SER A 328 -31.27 -19.47 7.80
C SER A 328 -30.92 -18.02 8.18
N GLN A 329 -30.13 -17.32 7.36
CA GLN A 329 -29.76 -15.92 7.60
C GLN A 329 -30.96 -14.98 7.40
N GLN A 330 -31.09 -13.97 8.26
CA GLN A 330 -32.22 -13.03 8.27
C GLN A 330 -32.07 -11.87 7.27
N GLU A 331 -30.85 -11.49 6.91
CA GLU A 331 -30.56 -10.38 6.00
C GLU A 331 -29.62 -10.85 4.87
N LEU A 332 -30.21 -11.16 3.71
CA LEU A 332 -29.50 -11.55 2.48
C LEU A 332 -29.69 -10.47 1.42
N ASP A 333 -28.63 -10.10 0.70
CA ASP A 333 -28.68 -9.08 -0.37
C ASP A 333 -29.61 -9.48 -1.53
N THR A 334 -29.44 -10.71 -2.03
CA THR A 334 -30.18 -11.25 -3.18
C THR A 334 -30.62 -12.69 -2.90
N PRO A 335 -31.66 -12.88 -2.07
CA PRO A 335 -32.12 -14.22 -1.68
C PRO A 335 -32.61 -15.03 -2.90
N GLU A 336 -33.16 -14.39 -3.93
CA GLU A 336 -33.68 -15.05 -5.13
C GLU A 336 -32.61 -15.85 -5.89
N LEU A 337 -31.40 -15.30 -6.01
CA LEU A 337 -30.28 -15.98 -6.68
C LEU A 337 -29.82 -17.22 -5.90
N LEU A 338 -29.82 -17.12 -4.57
CA LEU A 338 -29.49 -18.24 -3.70
C LEU A 338 -30.52 -19.37 -3.81
N TRP A 339 -31.82 -19.04 -3.78
CA TRP A 339 -32.91 -20.00 -3.94
C TRP A 339 -32.90 -20.68 -5.31
N THR A 340 -32.71 -19.91 -6.39
CA THR A 340 -32.63 -20.47 -7.75
C THR A 340 -31.44 -21.41 -7.91
N ALA A 341 -30.26 -21.06 -7.37
CA ALA A 341 -29.08 -21.93 -7.38
C ALA A 341 -29.28 -23.21 -6.56
N LEU A 342 -29.91 -23.10 -5.37
CA LEU A 342 -30.24 -24.25 -4.51
C LEU A 342 -31.20 -25.21 -5.22
N LEU A 343 -32.24 -24.70 -5.85
CA LEU A 343 -33.20 -25.50 -6.63
C LEU A 343 -32.51 -26.18 -7.83
N GLN A 344 -31.70 -25.46 -8.60
CA GLN A 344 -30.93 -26.03 -9.71
C GLN A 344 -29.95 -27.11 -9.25
N PHE A 345 -29.36 -26.95 -8.06
CA PHE A 345 -28.49 -27.95 -7.47
C PHE A 345 -29.23 -29.25 -7.16
N GLU A 346 -30.36 -29.20 -6.45
CA GLU A 346 -31.13 -30.42 -6.12
C GLU A 346 -31.73 -31.09 -7.36
N ILE A 347 -32.11 -30.31 -8.38
CA ILE A 347 -32.52 -30.84 -9.70
C ILE A 347 -31.35 -31.58 -10.36
N SER A 348 -30.13 -31.03 -10.33
CA SER A 348 -28.96 -31.66 -10.94
C SER A 348 -28.53 -32.96 -10.26
N GLU A 349 -28.80 -33.10 -8.95
CA GLU A 349 -28.51 -34.29 -8.16
C GLU A 349 -29.68 -35.31 -8.13
N ASN A 350 -30.75 -35.08 -8.92
CA ASN A 350 -31.96 -35.94 -9.02
C ASN A 350 -32.76 -36.14 -7.71
N HIS A 351 -32.63 -35.26 -6.72
CA HIS A 351 -33.40 -35.35 -5.47
C HIS A 351 -34.74 -34.61 -5.57
N PHE A 352 -35.63 -35.12 -6.42
CA PHE A 352 -36.89 -34.45 -6.77
C PHE A 352 -37.83 -34.21 -5.57
N GLU A 353 -37.85 -35.10 -4.58
CA GLU A 353 -38.71 -34.94 -3.38
C GLU A 353 -38.30 -33.75 -2.52
N ARG A 354 -36.99 -33.51 -2.35
CA ARG A 354 -36.48 -32.35 -1.61
C ARG A 354 -36.69 -31.06 -2.37
N ALA A 355 -36.49 -31.08 -3.69
CA ALA A 355 -36.80 -29.93 -4.54
C ALA A 355 -38.27 -29.48 -4.39
N ARG A 356 -39.23 -30.42 -4.28
CA ARG A 356 -40.64 -30.09 -3.98
C ARG A 356 -40.81 -29.42 -2.62
N GLN A 357 -40.17 -29.95 -1.57
CA GLN A 357 -40.23 -29.36 -0.23
C GLN A 357 -39.69 -27.92 -0.24
N LEU A 358 -38.58 -27.68 -0.93
CA LEU A 358 -37.99 -26.36 -1.09
C LEU A 358 -38.88 -25.40 -1.89
N TYR A 359 -39.55 -25.88 -2.94
CA TYR A 359 -40.56 -25.08 -3.65
C TYR A 359 -41.74 -24.70 -2.76
N GLU A 360 -42.25 -25.62 -1.93
CA GLU A 360 -43.34 -25.31 -0.97
C GLU A 360 -42.87 -24.30 0.09
N GLU A 361 -41.65 -24.44 0.61
CA GLU A 361 -41.06 -23.45 1.54
C GLU A 361 -40.90 -22.07 0.90
N LEU A 362 -40.39 -22.03 -0.34
CA LEU A 362 -40.24 -20.79 -1.10
C LEU A 362 -41.59 -20.14 -1.41
N LEU A 363 -42.60 -20.93 -1.77
CA LEU A 363 -43.97 -20.47 -1.98
C LEU A 363 -44.58 -19.91 -0.71
N ASN A 364 -44.34 -20.52 0.46
CA ASN A 364 -44.79 -19.99 1.74
C ASN A 364 -44.17 -18.62 2.05
N ARG A 365 -42.92 -18.37 1.62
CA ARG A 365 -42.20 -17.11 1.85
C ARG A 365 -42.56 -16.02 0.83
N THR A 366 -42.39 -16.27 -0.47
CA THR A 366 -42.33 -15.19 -1.47
C THR A 366 -43.59 -15.08 -2.34
N LYS A 367 -44.43 -16.12 -2.42
CA LYS A 367 -45.72 -16.16 -3.15
C LYS A 367 -45.71 -15.50 -4.54
N HIS A 368 -44.55 -15.39 -5.19
CA HIS A 368 -44.37 -14.71 -6.47
C HIS A 368 -44.77 -15.63 -7.63
N LEU A 369 -45.29 -15.03 -8.70
CA LEU A 369 -45.72 -15.75 -9.91
C LEU A 369 -44.61 -16.62 -10.53
N ASN A 370 -43.38 -16.10 -10.59
CA ASN A 370 -42.25 -16.80 -11.19
C ASN A 370 -41.87 -18.07 -10.43
N VAL A 371 -42.13 -18.13 -9.12
CA VAL A 371 -41.94 -19.35 -8.31
C VAL A 371 -42.98 -20.41 -8.68
N TRP A 372 -44.25 -20.01 -8.87
CA TRP A 372 -45.29 -20.93 -9.35
C TRP A 372 -44.98 -21.48 -10.74
N ILE A 373 -44.54 -20.62 -11.66
CA ILE A 373 -44.18 -21.03 -13.02
C ILE A 373 -42.97 -21.97 -12.96
N SER A 374 -41.89 -21.61 -12.28
CA SER A 374 -40.70 -22.47 -12.17
C SER A 374 -41.00 -23.80 -11.46
N TYR A 375 -41.90 -23.84 -10.48
CA TYR A 375 -42.33 -25.09 -9.84
C TYR A 375 -43.10 -25.99 -10.81
N ALA A 376 -43.99 -25.42 -11.62
CA ALA A 376 -44.70 -26.16 -12.66
C ALA A 376 -43.75 -26.64 -13.77
N GLU A 377 -42.74 -25.85 -14.15
CA GLU A 377 -41.68 -26.24 -15.08
C GLU A 377 -40.80 -27.36 -14.53
N PHE A 378 -40.52 -27.33 -13.23
CA PHE A 378 -39.84 -28.39 -12.53
C PHE A 378 -40.63 -29.70 -12.57
N GLU A 379 -41.91 -29.73 -12.21
CA GLU A 379 -42.69 -30.99 -12.28
C GLU A 379 -42.80 -31.53 -13.71
N ALA A 380 -42.89 -30.63 -14.70
CA ALA A 380 -42.92 -31.00 -16.11
C ALA A 380 -41.61 -31.67 -16.58
N SER A 381 -40.47 -31.27 -16.00
CA SER A 381 -39.13 -31.79 -16.35
C SER A 381 -38.64 -32.90 -15.41
N SER A 382 -39.19 -33.01 -14.21
CA SER A 382 -38.77 -33.98 -13.19
C SER A 382 -39.23 -35.42 -13.52
N GLY A 383 -38.33 -36.39 -13.33
CA GLY A 383 -38.61 -37.84 -13.44
C GLY A 383 -37.78 -38.58 -14.50
N LEU A 384 -37.62 -39.89 -14.31
CA LEU A 384 -36.94 -40.82 -15.24
C LEU A 384 -37.86 -41.20 -16.41
N ASP A 385 -37.29 -41.32 -17.62
CA ASP A 385 -37.93 -41.43 -18.96
C ASP A 385 -38.86 -42.63 -19.21
N ASP A 386 -39.50 -43.17 -18.18
CA ASP A 386 -40.45 -44.25 -18.34
C ASP A 386 -41.82 -43.70 -18.80
N ALA A 387 -42.39 -44.31 -19.84
CA ALA A 387 -43.57 -43.78 -20.56
C ALA A 387 -44.82 -43.66 -19.66
N GLY A 388 -44.94 -44.49 -18.61
CA GLY A 388 -46.01 -44.38 -17.61
C GLY A 388 -45.92 -43.14 -16.73
N CYS A 389 -44.72 -42.59 -16.50
CA CYS A 389 -44.51 -41.40 -15.68
C CYS A 389 -44.88 -40.09 -16.39
N GLN A 390 -44.98 -40.05 -17.72
CA GLN A 390 -45.24 -38.80 -18.46
C GLN A 390 -46.64 -38.24 -18.18
N ALA A 391 -47.66 -39.11 -18.09
CA ALA A 391 -49.02 -38.69 -17.75
C ALA A 391 -49.12 -38.13 -16.32
N GLU A 392 -48.41 -38.76 -15.37
CA GLU A 392 -48.36 -38.28 -13.98
C GLU A 392 -47.65 -36.92 -13.86
N ARG A 393 -46.56 -36.68 -14.62
CA ARG A 393 -45.87 -35.37 -14.65
C ARG A 393 -46.78 -34.26 -15.15
N VAL A 394 -47.52 -34.52 -16.23
CA VAL A 394 -48.49 -33.56 -16.79
C VAL A 394 -49.60 -33.28 -15.76
N GLN A 395 -50.08 -34.30 -15.06
CA GLN A 395 -51.08 -34.12 -13.99
C GLN A 395 -50.54 -33.31 -12.80
N ARG A 396 -49.31 -33.57 -12.34
CA ARG A 396 -48.66 -32.80 -11.26
C ARG A 396 -48.44 -31.34 -11.67
N CYS A 397 -47.96 -31.11 -12.88
CA CYS A 397 -47.79 -29.76 -13.45
C CYS A 397 -49.13 -29.00 -13.49
N ARG A 398 -50.20 -29.64 -13.98
CA ARG A 398 -51.55 -29.05 -13.98
C ARG A 398 -52.06 -28.74 -12.58
N ALA A 399 -51.85 -29.64 -11.63
CA ALA A 399 -52.28 -29.43 -10.25
C ALA A 399 -51.65 -28.16 -9.64
N ILE A 400 -50.38 -27.88 -9.96
CA ILE A 400 -49.69 -26.65 -9.53
C ILE A 400 -50.30 -25.42 -10.21
N PHE A 401 -50.53 -25.44 -11.51
CA PHE A 401 -51.18 -24.32 -12.21
C PHE A 401 -52.60 -24.04 -11.68
N HIS A 402 -53.37 -25.09 -11.39
CA HIS A 402 -54.69 -24.97 -10.75
C HIS A 402 -54.59 -24.37 -9.35
N ARG A 403 -53.61 -24.81 -8.53
CA ARG A 403 -53.39 -24.27 -7.19
C ARG A 403 -52.98 -22.79 -7.24
N ALA A 404 -52.08 -22.43 -8.16
CA ALA A 404 -51.67 -21.05 -8.41
C ALA A 404 -52.87 -20.19 -8.83
N PHE A 405 -53.69 -20.67 -9.78
CA PHE A 405 -54.88 -19.96 -10.25
C PHE A 405 -55.90 -19.75 -9.14
N ASN A 406 -56.20 -20.78 -8.34
CA ASN A 406 -57.11 -20.68 -7.20
C ASN A 406 -56.58 -19.71 -6.14
N TYR A 407 -55.27 -19.72 -5.87
CA TYR A 407 -54.65 -18.78 -4.94
C TYR A 407 -54.86 -17.34 -5.39
N PHE A 408 -54.47 -17.01 -6.62
CA PHE A 408 -54.63 -15.66 -7.17
C PHE A 408 -56.10 -15.26 -7.34
N SER A 409 -57.01 -16.21 -7.59
CA SER A 409 -58.45 -15.98 -7.67
C SER A 409 -59.08 -15.66 -6.31
N THR A 410 -58.56 -16.22 -5.22
CA THR A 410 -59.09 -16.01 -3.87
C THR A 410 -58.59 -14.70 -3.26
N THR A 411 -57.38 -14.27 -3.64
CA THR A 411 -56.78 -12.98 -3.23
C THR A 411 -57.24 -11.77 -4.07
N ALA A 412 -58.17 -11.96 -5.00
CA ALA A 412 -58.52 -10.98 -6.03
C ALA A 412 -59.34 -9.80 -5.48
N SER A 413 -58.67 -8.68 -5.19
CA SER A 413 -59.32 -7.38 -5.00
C SER A 413 -58.57 -6.22 -5.70
N THR A 414 -57.47 -6.50 -6.41
CA THR A 414 -56.58 -5.49 -7.01
C THR A 414 -56.35 -5.79 -8.50
N GLU A 415 -56.39 -4.75 -9.35
CA GLU A 415 -56.20 -4.85 -10.80
C GLU A 415 -54.85 -5.48 -11.21
N SER A 416 -53.80 -5.29 -10.40
CA SER A 416 -52.48 -5.92 -10.59
C SER A 416 -52.49 -7.45 -10.52
N ILE A 417 -53.44 -8.04 -9.77
CA ILE A 417 -53.57 -9.50 -9.64
C ILE A 417 -54.21 -10.10 -10.90
N GLN A 418 -55.03 -9.35 -11.65
CA GLN A 418 -55.61 -9.81 -12.91
C GLN A 418 -54.55 -9.93 -14.01
N GLU A 419 -53.56 -9.03 -14.05
CA GLU A 419 -52.42 -9.12 -14.97
C GLU A 419 -51.53 -10.33 -14.64
N ILE A 420 -51.30 -10.59 -13.35
CA ILE A 420 -50.59 -11.78 -12.86
C ILE A 420 -51.34 -13.06 -13.25
N GLN A 421 -52.67 -13.08 -13.12
CA GLN A 421 -53.51 -14.20 -13.55
C GLN A 421 -53.45 -14.41 -15.07
N GLN A 422 -53.47 -13.33 -15.86
CA GLN A 422 -53.34 -13.42 -17.31
C GLN A 422 -51.98 -14.02 -17.69
N HIS A 423 -50.89 -13.54 -17.09
CA HIS A 423 -49.56 -14.06 -17.36
C HIS A 423 -49.41 -15.54 -16.93
N LEU A 424 -50.03 -15.94 -15.82
CA LEU A 424 -50.10 -17.35 -15.40
C LEU A 424 -50.83 -18.22 -16.44
N LEU A 425 -51.97 -17.74 -16.95
CA LEU A 425 -52.78 -18.45 -17.95
C LEU A 425 -52.04 -18.56 -19.29
N GLU A 426 -51.33 -17.52 -19.71
CA GLU A 426 -50.47 -17.55 -20.91
C GLU A 426 -49.33 -18.56 -20.76
N ALA A 427 -48.69 -18.62 -19.59
CA ALA A 427 -47.64 -19.60 -19.28
C ALA A 427 -48.18 -21.03 -19.25
N TRP A 428 -49.35 -21.26 -18.63
CA TRP A 428 -50.01 -22.56 -18.59
C TRP A 428 -50.38 -23.04 -19.99
N LEU A 429 -50.95 -22.16 -20.82
CA LEU A 429 -51.30 -22.49 -22.20
C LEU A 429 -50.07 -22.85 -23.03
N LYS A 430 -48.98 -22.09 -22.89
CA LYS A 430 -47.71 -22.39 -23.56
C LYS A 430 -47.17 -23.78 -23.16
N LYS A 431 -47.34 -24.17 -21.90
CA LYS A 431 -46.92 -25.50 -21.41
C LYS A 431 -47.82 -26.63 -21.91
N GLU A 432 -49.15 -26.46 -21.92
CA GLU A 432 -50.08 -27.45 -22.50
C GLU A 432 -49.81 -27.69 -23.99
N VAL A 433 -49.47 -26.64 -24.74
CA VAL A 433 -49.05 -26.77 -26.14
C VAL A 433 -47.74 -27.57 -26.25
N SER A 434 -46.79 -27.39 -25.32
CA SER A 434 -45.52 -28.12 -25.31
C SER A 434 -45.67 -29.62 -25.02
N PHE A 435 -46.73 -30.05 -24.34
CA PHE A 435 -47.01 -31.46 -24.05
C PHE A 435 -47.64 -32.24 -25.21
N GLY A 436 -47.97 -31.60 -26.33
CA GLY A 436 -48.41 -32.27 -27.56
C GLY A 436 -49.71 -33.08 -27.41
N PHE A 437 -49.62 -34.41 -27.52
CA PHE A 437 -50.75 -35.34 -27.45
C PHE A 437 -51.34 -35.48 -26.03
N LEU A 438 -50.51 -35.33 -25.00
CA LEU A 438 -50.95 -35.37 -23.60
C LEU A 438 -51.50 -34.03 -23.10
N GLY A 439 -51.33 -32.96 -23.88
CA GLY A 439 -51.75 -31.60 -23.56
C GLY A 439 -53.23 -31.33 -23.84
N ASP A 440 -53.93 -30.74 -22.87
CA ASP A 440 -55.35 -30.39 -22.95
C ASP A 440 -55.53 -28.87 -22.87
N VAL A 441 -55.45 -28.25 -24.05
CA VAL A 441 -55.62 -26.80 -24.22
C VAL A 441 -57.07 -26.38 -23.97
N THR A 442 -58.05 -27.28 -24.11
CA THR A 442 -59.48 -26.94 -23.99
C THR A 442 -59.89 -26.70 -22.55
N SER A 443 -59.32 -27.47 -21.62
CA SER A 443 -59.51 -27.27 -20.17
C SER A 443 -59.02 -25.89 -19.71
N VAL A 444 -57.89 -25.40 -20.24
CA VAL A 444 -57.33 -24.08 -19.90
C VAL A 444 -58.17 -22.93 -20.46
N GLN A 445 -58.72 -23.10 -21.67
CA GLN A 445 -59.59 -22.11 -22.31
C GLN A 445 -60.85 -21.79 -21.49
N HIS A 446 -61.40 -22.78 -20.79
CA HIS A 446 -62.57 -22.58 -19.94
C HIS A 446 -62.27 -21.63 -18.75
N TYR A 447 -61.03 -21.61 -18.24
CA TYR A 447 -60.60 -20.68 -17.20
C TYR A 447 -60.31 -19.27 -17.75
N VAL A 448 -59.75 -19.17 -18.97
CA VAL A 448 -59.55 -17.89 -19.67
C VAL A 448 -60.90 -17.21 -19.97
N ALA A 449 -61.89 -17.98 -20.41
CA ALA A 449 -63.23 -17.49 -20.74
C ALA A 449 -64.00 -16.95 -19.52
N LYS A 450 -63.75 -17.51 -18.32
CA LYS A 450 -64.33 -17.01 -17.07
C LYS A 450 -63.70 -15.70 -16.58
N GLY A 451 -62.47 -15.37 -16.97
CA GLY A 451 -61.70 -14.25 -16.40
C GLY A 451 -61.64 -12.97 -17.24
N VAL A 452 -61.73 -13.02 -18.57
CA VAL A 452 -61.36 -11.85 -19.41
C VAL A 452 -62.32 -11.61 -20.58
N LYS A 453 -63.15 -10.56 -20.47
CA LYS A 453 -63.82 -9.93 -21.62
C LYS A 453 -62.83 -9.04 -22.41
N ARG A 454 -61.73 -9.56 -22.97
CA ARG A 454 -60.87 -8.76 -23.89
C ARG A 454 -60.28 -9.59 -25.05
N LYS A 455 -60.62 -9.14 -26.27
CA LYS A 455 -60.40 -9.73 -27.62
C LYS A 455 -58.97 -10.13 -28.03
N ARG A 456 -57.91 -9.86 -27.25
CA ARG A 456 -56.52 -10.13 -27.67
C ARG A 456 -56.10 -11.59 -27.49
N THR A 457 -56.63 -12.29 -26.49
CA THR A 457 -56.35 -13.70 -26.21
C THR A 457 -56.83 -14.64 -27.32
N MET A 458 -57.93 -14.31 -28.00
CA MET A 458 -58.52 -15.12 -29.08
C MET A 458 -57.58 -15.29 -30.29
N LYS A 459 -56.73 -14.31 -30.61
CA LYS A 459 -55.83 -14.37 -31.78
C LYS A 459 -54.63 -15.31 -31.59
N ILE A 460 -54.08 -15.38 -30.39
CA ILE A 460 -52.97 -16.29 -30.06
C ILE A 460 -53.48 -17.74 -30.03
N LEU A 461 -54.72 -17.92 -29.55
CA LEU A 461 -55.42 -19.20 -29.53
C LEU A 461 -55.77 -19.71 -30.93
N GLU A 462 -56.26 -18.86 -31.83
CA GLU A 462 -56.47 -19.22 -33.24
C GLU A 462 -55.16 -19.65 -33.92
N ALA A 463 -54.05 -18.95 -33.66
CA ALA A 463 -52.75 -19.29 -34.24
C ALA A 463 -52.22 -20.65 -33.72
N ALA A 464 -52.33 -20.92 -32.41
CA ALA A 464 -51.88 -22.18 -31.82
C ALA A 464 -52.78 -23.37 -32.21
N TYR A 465 -54.09 -23.16 -32.32
CA TYR A 465 -55.06 -24.15 -32.79
C TYR A 465 -54.83 -24.49 -34.27
N ASN A 466 -54.66 -23.48 -35.13
CA ASN A 466 -54.35 -23.68 -36.55
C ASN A 466 -53.00 -24.38 -36.75
N TRP A 467 -52.00 -24.09 -35.91
CA TRP A 467 -50.71 -24.80 -35.93
C TRP A 467 -50.84 -26.28 -35.54
N LYS A 468 -51.63 -26.62 -34.51
CA LYS A 468 -51.88 -28.01 -34.09
C LYS A 468 -52.66 -28.79 -35.16
N MET A 469 -53.68 -28.18 -35.77
CA MET A 469 -54.48 -28.79 -36.83
C MET A 469 -53.68 -29.02 -38.12
N GLN A 470 -52.75 -28.12 -38.48
CA GLN A 470 -51.85 -28.31 -39.64
C GLN A 470 -50.86 -29.45 -39.45
N LYS A 471 -50.42 -29.72 -38.23
CA LYS A 471 -49.45 -30.79 -37.94
C LYS A 471 -50.10 -32.17 -37.90
N THR A 472 -51.36 -32.27 -37.48
CA THR A 472 -52.15 -33.50 -37.49
C THR A 472 -52.71 -33.87 -38.87
N SER A 473 -52.63 -32.98 -39.87
CA SER A 473 -53.07 -33.23 -41.25
C SER A 473 -51.94 -33.61 -42.21
N LEU A 474 -50.70 -33.71 -41.70
CA LEU A 474 -49.49 -34.02 -42.48
C LEU A 474 -48.84 -35.37 -42.10
N ASP A 475 -49.45 -36.11 -41.17
CA ASP A 475 -49.25 -37.54 -40.94
C ASP A 475 -50.50 -38.28 -41.43
#